data_AF-A0A954EBA0-F1
#
_entry.id   AF-A0A954EBA0-F1
#
_cell.length_a   1.000
_cell.length_b   1.000
_cell.length_c   1.000
_cell.angle_alpha   90.00
_cell.angle_beta   90.00
_cell.angle_gamma   90.00
#
_symmetry.space_group_name_H-M   'P 1'
#
loop_
_entity.id
_entity.type
_entity.pdbx_description
1 polymer ?
#
loop_
_entity_poly.entity_id
_entity_poly.type
_entity_poly.pdbx_seq_one_letter_code
_entity_poly.pdbx_strand_id
1 'polypeptide(L)'
;MKAEFSDLPIVCPHCTHRNVDLSRMVPVDGLEPVYPLEGESCPRCESEFWAGVLDGAPIKFCKVCQGILISHGDFGTLIRTRRADFHGREMKPKPFQPEELKERCICPDCHQVMECYPYYGPGNAIIDSCENCDWVWLDGSELNCLIASPGLRPVS
;
A
#
# COMPACT_ATOMS: atom_id res chain seq x y z
N MET A 1 2.51 -30.02 -20.82
CA MET A 1 1.47 -29.07 -21.28
C MET A 1 1.61 -27.82 -20.43
N LYS A 2 2.25 -26.77 -20.95
CA LYS A 2 2.36 -25.48 -20.26
C LYS A 2 1.15 -24.67 -20.70
N ALA A 3 0.25 -24.33 -19.77
CA ALA A 3 -0.82 -23.39 -20.05
C ALA A 3 -0.19 -22.00 -20.22
N GLU A 4 -0.47 -21.36 -21.35
CA GLU A 4 -0.09 -19.98 -21.63
C GLU A 4 -0.99 -19.06 -20.78
N PHE A 5 -0.39 -18.35 -19.83
CA PHE A 5 -1.08 -17.46 -18.89
C PHE A 5 -1.20 -16.01 -19.42
N SER A 6 -1.37 -15.82 -20.74
CA SER A 6 -1.27 -14.49 -21.36
C SER A 6 -2.54 -13.63 -21.32
N ASP A 7 -3.72 -14.18 -20.98
CA ASP A 7 -4.99 -13.48 -21.28
C ASP A 7 -6.06 -13.50 -20.17
N LEU A 8 -5.68 -13.58 -18.88
CA LEU A 8 -6.65 -13.48 -17.77
C LEU A 8 -6.61 -12.11 -17.08
N PRO A 9 -7.77 -11.51 -16.75
CA PRO A 9 -7.83 -10.24 -16.03
C PRO A 9 -7.18 -10.39 -14.65
N ILE A 10 -6.14 -9.58 -14.44
CA ILE A 10 -5.30 -9.55 -13.25
C ILE A 10 -6.08 -8.86 -12.13
N VAL A 11 -6.72 -9.66 -11.30
CA VAL A 11 -7.59 -9.25 -10.21
C VAL A 11 -7.15 -10.03 -8.99
N CYS A 12 -6.87 -9.33 -7.88
CA CYS A 12 -6.66 -10.01 -6.60
C CYS A 12 -7.88 -10.92 -6.35
N PRO A 13 -7.70 -12.24 -6.16
CA PRO A 13 -8.82 -13.19 -6.06
C PRO A 13 -9.71 -12.94 -4.83
N HIS A 14 -9.30 -12.03 -3.93
CA HIS A 14 -9.97 -11.75 -2.68
C HIS A 14 -10.58 -10.34 -2.59
N CYS A 15 -9.91 -9.29 -3.08
CA CYS A 15 -10.46 -7.92 -2.97
C CYS A 15 -11.02 -7.35 -4.27
N THR A 16 -10.89 -8.04 -5.40
CA THR A 16 -11.30 -7.59 -6.74
C THR A 16 -10.68 -6.27 -7.24
N HIS A 17 -9.84 -5.62 -6.42
CA HIS A 17 -9.15 -4.39 -6.77
C HIS A 17 -8.13 -4.66 -7.87
N ARG A 18 -8.10 -3.78 -8.88
CA ARG A 18 -7.38 -3.99 -10.13
C ARG A 18 -5.92 -3.57 -9.98
N ASN A 19 -5.11 -4.29 -9.20
CA ASN A 19 -3.68 -4.03 -9.14
C ASN A 19 -2.80 -5.30 -9.07
N VAL A 20 -1.83 -5.29 -9.99
CA VAL A 20 -0.58 -6.04 -10.14
C VAL A 20 -0.61 -7.51 -10.58
N ASP A 21 0.12 -7.74 -11.67
CA ASP A 21 0.56 -9.04 -12.18
C ASP A 21 1.18 -9.87 -11.06
N LEU A 22 0.51 -10.95 -10.63
CA LEU A 22 0.98 -11.83 -9.56
C LEU A 22 2.33 -12.48 -9.89
N SER A 23 2.72 -12.56 -11.17
CA SER A 23 4.05 -13.01 -11.58
C SER A 23 5.16 -11.96 -11.35
N ARG A 24 4.77 -10.73 -10.94
CA ARG A 24 5.63 -9.58 -10.61
C ARG A 24 5.42 -9.07 -9.18
N MET A 25 4.77 -9.84 -8.30
CA MET A 25 4.73 -9.53 -6.86
C MET A 25 6.14 -9.62 -6.30
N VAL A 26 6.85 -8.48 -6.29
CA VAL A 26 8.09 -8.31 -5.54
C VAL A 26 7.67 -7.99 -4.11
N PRO A 27 8.18 -8.70 -3.09
CA PRO A 27 8.02 -8.29 -1.70
C PRO A 27 8.34 -6.80 -1.58
N VAL A 28 7.60 -6.07 -0.74
CA VAL A 28 7.93 -4.68 -0.44
C VAL A 28 9.40 -4.65 -0.02
N ASP A 29 10.26 -3.98 -0.79
CA ASP A 29 11.69 -3.91 -0.49
C ASP A 29 11.89 -3.26 0.89
N GLY A 30 12.94 -3.67 1.62
CA GLY A 30 13.21 -3.20 2.98
C GLY A 30 12.21 -3.66 4.06
N LEU A 31 11.30 -4.59 3.73
CA LEU A 31 10.33 -5.15 4.68
C LEU A 31 10.91 -6.32 5.48
N GLU A 32 10.80 -6.23 6.80
CA GLU A 32 11.16 -7.27 7.74
C GLU A 32 9.93 -7.68 8.58
N PRO A 33 9.24 -8.79 8.23
CA PRO A 33 8.15 -9.31 9.05
C PRO A 33 8.69 -9.90 10.36
N VAL A 34 8.03 -9.60 11.49
CA VAL A 34 8.48 -10.02 12.82
C VAL A 34 7.61 -11.15 13.38
N TYR A 35 6.33 -10.90 13.63
CA TYR A 35 5.39 -11.88 14.21
C TYR A 35 3.94 -11.63 13.76
N PRO A 36 3.07 -12.66 13.73
CA PRO A 36 1.64 -12.47 13.45
C PRO A 36 0.94 -11.68 14.56
N LEU A 37 -0.08 -10.90 14.19
CA LEU A 37 -0.92 -10.11 15.09
C LEU A 37 -2.27 -10.79 15.26
N GLU A 38 -2.38 -11.64 16.27
CA GLU A 38 -3.60 -12.39 16.57
C GLU A 38 -4.79 -11.45 16.82
N GLY A 39 -5.90 -11.69 16.13
CA GLY A 39 -7.12 -10.90 16.26
C GLY A 39 -7.14 -9.59 15.48
N GLU A 40 -6.08 -9.27 14.73
CA GLU A 40 -6.03 -8.11 13.84
C GLU A 40 -6.04 -8.54 12.36
N SER A 41 -7.01 -8.03 11.61
CA SER A 41 -7.25 -8.43 10.23
C SER A 41 -6.99 -7.29 9.24
N CYS A 42 -6.43 -7.65 8.09
CA CYS A 42 -6.29 -6.76 6.95
C CYS A 42 -7.67 -6.20 6.53
N PRO A 43 -7.84 -4.87 6.42
CA PRO A 43 -9.13 -4.28 6.08
C PRO A 43 -9.58 -4.55 4.64
N ARG A 44 -8.68 -5.08 3.79
CA ARG A 44 -8.95 -5.35 2.37
C ARG A 44 -9.24 -6.81 2.05
N CYS A 45 -8.63 -7.74 2.80
CA CYS A 45 -8.76 -9.19 2.50
C CYS A 45 -8.96 -10.05 3.75
N GLU A 46 -9.13 -9.42 4.91
CA GLU A 46 -9.48 -10.05 6.20
C GLU A 46 -8.45 -11.04 6.77
N SER A 47 -7.37 -11.32 6.03
CA SER A 47 -6.26 -12.15 6.49
C SER A 47 -5.54 -11.49 7.67
N GLU A 48 -4.97 -12.33 8.53
CA GLU A 48 -4.17 -11.93 9.70
C GLU A 48 -3.03 -10.97 9.32
N PHE A 49 -2.88 -9.91 10.11
CA PHE A 49 -1.74 -9.01 10.01
C PHE A 49 -0.46 -9.61 10.59
N TRP A 50 0.67 -9.11 10.11
CA TRP A 50 1.97 -9.32 10.74
C TRP A 50 2.52 -7.98 11.22
N ALA A 51 3.07 -7.94 12.43
CA ALA A 51 3.97 -6.86 12.82
C ALA A 51 5.22 -6.92 11.92
N GLY A 52 5.69 -5.77 11.48
CA GLY A 52 6.83 -5.65 10.59
C GLY A 52 7.60 -4.35 10.81
N VAL A 53 8.79 -4.29 10.22
CA VAL A 53 9.56 -3.06 10.09
C VAL A 53 9.80 -2.79 8.61
N LEU A 54 9.63 -1.55 8.19
CA LEU A 54 9.87 -1.09 6.82
C LEU A 54 10.77 0.15 6.85
N ASP A 55 12.01 0.02 6.39
CA ASP A 55 13.04 1.08 6.49
C ASP A 55 13.18 1.68 7.90
N GLY A 56 13.08 0.82 8.92
CA GLY A 56 13.13 1.22 10.32
C GLY A 56 11.80 1.70 10.92
N ALA A 57 10.76 1.89 10.11
CA ALA A 57 9.42 2.26 10.60
C ALA A 57 8.60 1.02 11.01
N PRO A 58 7.98 1.01 12.21
CA PRO A 58 7.04 -0.04 12.59
C PRO A 58 5.78 -0.02 11.72
N ILE A 59 5.35 -1.19 11.26
CA ILE A 59 4.14 -1.34 10.44
C ILE A 59 3.33 -2.59 10.81
N LYS A 60 2.07 -2.64 10.36
CA LYS A 60 1.31 -3.88 10.19
C LYS A 60 1.30 -4.24 8.71
N PHE A 61 1.69 -5.45 8.37
CA PHE A 61 1.86 -5.92 6.99
C PHE A 61 0.95 -7.10 6.71
N CYS A 62 0.22 -7.05 5.60
CA CYS A 62 -0.57 -8.15 5.11
C CYS A 62 0.25 -9.01 4.14
N LYS A 63 0.53 -10.28 4.49
CA LYS A 63 1.26 -11.20 3.60
C LYS A 63 0.50 -11.62 2.35
N VAL A 64 -0.82 -11.42 2.30
CA VAL A 64 -1.68 -11.83 1.18
C VAL A 64 -1.79 -10.73 0.12
N CYS A 65 -2.25 -9.53 0.50
CA CYS A 65 -2.42 -8.41 -0.43
C CYS A 65 -1.19 -7.47 -0.48
N GLN A 66 -0.20 -7.69 0.38
CA GLN A 66 0.99 -6.85 0.55
C GLN A 66 0.73 -5.40 0.99
N GLY A 67 -0.48 -5.11 1.46
CA GLY A 67 -0.79 -3.80 2.03
C GLY A 67 -0.12 -3.59 3.39
N ILE A 68 0.14 -2.32 3.69
CA ILE A 68 0.77 -1.88 4.93
C ILE A 68 -0.14 -0.89 5.66
N LEU A 69 -0.16 -1.01 6.98
CA LEU A 69 -0.65 -0.01 7.90
C LEU A 69 0.56 0.61 8.60
N ILE A 70 0.71 1.94 8.50
CA ILE A 70 1.86 2.70 8.99
C ILE A 70 1.37 3.97 9.67
N SER A 71 2.08 4.48 10.68
CA SER A 71 1.70 5.74 11.32
C SER A 71 1.77 6.90 10.31
N HIS A 72 0.95 7.94 10.48
CA HIS A 72 0.98 9.10 9.59
C HIS A 72 2.36 9.79 9.59
N GLY A 73 3.01 9.87 10.75
CA GLY A 73 4.36 10.42 10.89
C GLY A 73 5.43 9.63 10.11
N ASP A 74 5.40 8.30 10.23
CA ASP A 74 6.35 7.43 9.56
C ASP A 74 6.07 7.34 8.06
N PHE A 75 4.80 7.37 7.65
CA PHE A 75 4.41 7.40 6.23
C PHE A 75 5.07 8.56 5.49
N GLY A 76 4.97 9.78 6.03
CA GLY A 76 5.58 10.94 5.39
C GLY A 76 7.09 10.81 5.27
N THR A 77 7.76 10.26 6.29
CA THR A 77 9.21 10.03 6.28
C THR A 77 9.60 8.96 5.27
N LEU A 78 8.91 7.83 5.26
CA LEU A 78 9.10 6.72 4.33
C LEU A 78 9.03 7.19 2.87
N ILE A 79 7.95 7.92 2.51
CA ILE A 79 7.78 8.41 1.14
C ILE A 79 8.88 9.40 0.77
N ARG A 80 9.26 10.32 1.66
CA ARG A 80 10.34 11.29 1.38
C ARG A 80 11.68 10.58 1.13
N THR A 81 12.07 9.68 2.03
CA THR A 81 13.35 8.96 1.96
C THR A 81 13.42 8.08 0.72
N ARG A 82 12.41 7.20 0.50
CA ARG A 82 12.40 6.32 -0.67
C ARG A 82 12.39 7.07 -1.99
N ARG A 83 11.73 8.24 -2.05
CA ARG A 83 11.76 9.08 -3.25
C ARG A 83 13.09 9.76 -3.47
N ALA A 84 13.80 10.17 -2.42
CA ALA A 84 15.15 10.73 -2.53
C ALA A 84 16.11 9.71 -3.14
N ASP A 85 16.00 8.45 -2.73
CA ASP A 85 16.87 7.35 -3.15
C ASP A 85 16.39 6.64 -4.44
N PHE A 86 15.24 7.05 -5.00
CA PHE A 86 14.67 6.39 -6.18
C PHE A 86 15.42 6.79 -7.46
N HIS A 87 16.12 5.82 -8.05
CA HIS A 87 16.82 5.95 -9.34
C HIS A 87 16.21 5.09 -10.46
N GLY A 88 15.04 4.49 -10.22
CA GLY A 88 14.36 3.62 -11.17
C GLY A 88 13.63 4.37 -12.30
N ARG A 89 12.92 3.61 -13.14
CA ARG A 89 12.06 4.18 -14.18
C ARG A 89 10.83 4.82 -13.54
N GLU A 90 10.55 6.07 -13.90
CA GLU A 90 9.34 6.75 -13.48
C GLU A 90 8.07 6.07 -14.00
N MET A 91 7.07 5.93 -13.13
CA MET A 91 5.74 5.48 -13.51
C MET A 91 4.88 6.67 -13.90
N LYS A 92 4.24 6.62 -15.07
CA LYS A 92 3.26 7.64 -15.45
C LYS A 92 2.06 7.56 -14.48
N PRO A 93 1.73 8.64 -13.75
CA PRO A 93 0.55 8.64 -12.89
C PRO A 93 -0.69 8.39 -13.73
N LYS A 94 -1.52 7.45 -13.29
CA LYS A 94 -2.86 7.27 -13.86
C LYS A 94 -3.81 8.21 -13.14
N PRO A 95 -4.79 8.85 -13.80
CA PRO A 95 -5.86 9.53 -13.08
C PRO A 95 -6.56 8.53 -12.15
N PHE A 96 -6.82 8.92 -10.89
CA PHE A 96 -7.65 8.12 -10.01
C PHE A 96 -9.09 8.12 -10.53
N GLN A 97 -9.79 6.99 -10.37
CA GLN A 97 -11.22 6.92 -10.70
C GLN A 97 -12.05 7.34 -9.49
N PRO A 98 -13.09 8.17 -9.65
CA PRO A 98 -13.97 8.55 -8.53
C PRO A 98 -14.59 7.38 -7.77
N GLU A 99 -14.67 6.20 -8.39
CA GLU A 99 -15.13 4.95 -7.80
C GLU A 99 -14.19 4.45 -6.70
N GLU A 100 -12.88 4.68 -6.83
CA GLU A 100 -11.87 4.30 -5.82
C GLU A 100 -12.11 5.07 -4.50
N LEU A 101 -12.63 6.30 -4.58
CA LEU A 101 -13.06 7.10 -3.41
C LEU A 101 -14.34 6.60 -2.75
N LYS A 102 -14.98 5.53 -3.23
CA LYS A 102 -16.16 4.93 -2.59
C LYS A 102 -15.78 3.72 -1.75
N GLU A 103 -14.61 3.14 -1.98
CA GLU A 103 -14.11 2.05 -1.18
C GLU A 103 -13.59 2.60 0.15
N ARG A 104 -14.12 2.10 1.26
CA ARG A 104 -13.74 2.53 2.60
C ARG A 104 -13.18 1.33 3.34
N CYS A 105 -12.05 1.53 4.00
CA CYS A 105 -11.48 0.55 4.92
C CYS A 105 -12.00 0.76 6.34
N ILE A 106 -12.04 -0.32 7.13
CA ILE A 106 -12.27 -0.26 8.57
C ILE A 106 -10.92 -0.31 9.28
N CYS A 107 -10.66 0.61 10.21
CA CYS A 107 -9.44 0.58 10.99
C CYS A 107 -9.39 -0.70 11.84
N PRO A 108 -8.32 -1.50 11.77
CA PRO A 108 -8.21 -2.74 12.55
C PRO A 108 -8.14 -2.50 14.07
N ASP A 109 -7.77 -1.31 14.51
CA ASP A 109 -7.53 -1.01 15.93
C ASP A 109 -8.78 -0.45 16.62
N CYS A 110 -9.43 0.55 16.00
CA CYS A 110 -10.61 1.19 16.58
C CYS A 110 -11.93 0.82 15.89
N HIS A 111 -11.89 0.03 14.81
CA HIS A 111 -13.06 -0.41 14.06
C HIS A 111 -13.92 0.73 13.46
N GLN A 112 -13.38 1.95 13.40
CA GLN A 112 -14.02 3.06 12.70
C GLN A 112 -13.69 3.04 11.21
N VAL A 113 -14.60 3.60 10.42
CA VAL A 113 -14.39 3.82 8.99
C VAL A 113 -13.22 4.79 8.81
N MET A 114 -12.27 4.44 7.96
CA MET A 114 -11.14 5.29 7.61
C MET A 114 -11.56 6.32 6.55
N GLU A 115 -11.03 7.54 6.68
CA GLU A 115 -11.21 8.59 5.69
C GLU A 115 -10.38 8.28 4.45
N CYS A 116 -10.97 8.45 3.27
CA CYS A 116 -10.37 8.07 2.00
C CYS A 116 -10.30 9.29 1.09
N TYR A 117 -9.10 9.68 0.69
CA TYR A 117 -8.87 10.91 -0.06
C TYR A 117 -7.69 10.81 -1.01
N PRO A 118 -7.65 11.65 -2.07
CA PRO A 118 -6.48 11.74 -2.92
C PRO A 118 -5.26 12.22 -2.12
N TYR A 119 -4.16 11.50 -2.24
CA TYR A 119 -2.88 11.96 -1.71
C TYR A 119 -2.35 13.09 -2.61
N TYR A 120 -2.30 14.31 -2.09
CA TYR A 120 -1.84 15.50 -2.82
C TYR A 120 -0.31 15.61 -2.93
N GLY A 121 0.43 14.55 -2.61
CA GLY A 121 1.86 14.46 -2.86
C GLY A 121 2.18 13.86 -4.24
N PRO A 122 3.39 13.34 -4.44
CA PRO A 122 3.81 12.79 -5.72
C PRO A 122 3.04 11.53 -6.11
N GLY A 123 2.50 11.53 -7.33
CA GLY A 123 1.68 10.45 -7.85
C GLY A 123 0.18 10.71 -7.72
N ASN A 124 -0.60 9.78 -8.23
CA ASN A 124 -2.05 9.77 -8.06
C ASN A 124 -2.39 8.48 -7.31
N ALA A 125 -2.39 8.56 -5.98
CA ALA A 125 -2.86 7.50 -5.12
C ALA A 125 -4.01 8.04 -4.28
N ILE A 126 -4.94 7.16 -3.96
CA ILE A 126 -5.92 7.39 -2.91
C ILE A 126 -5.38 6.69 -1.68
N ILE A 127 -5.45 7.34 -0.53
CA ILE A 127 -5.01 6.74 0.73
C ILE A 127 -6.18 6.73 1.71
N ASP A 128 -6.22 5.69 2.53
CA ASP A 128 -7.14 5.59 3.65
C ASP A 128 -6.38 5.98 4.94
N SER A 129 -6.93 6.86 5.77
CA SER A 129 -6.36 7.17 7.09
C SER A 129 -7.39 7.16 8.21
N CYS A 130 -6.97 6.71 9.39
CA CYS A 130 -7.78 6.71 10.60
C CYS A 130 -7.42 7.91 11.48
N GLU A 131 -8.33 8.85 11.66
CA GLU A 131 -8.11 10.03 12.51
C GLU A 131 -8.00 9.69 14.01
N ASN A 132 -8.57 8.57 14.45
CA ASN A 132 -8.55 8.16 15.85
C ASN A 132 -7.26 7.44 16.26
N CYS A 133 -6.62 6.72 15.33
CA CYS A 133 -5.46 5.87 15.61
C CYS A 133 -4.18 6.34 14.91
N ASP A 134 -4.25 7.42 14.12
CA ASP A 134 -3.12 7.97 13.35
C ASP A 134 -2.53 6.98 12.32
N TRP A 135 -3.34 6.02 11.87
CA TRP A 135 -2.94 5.02 10.88
C TRP A 135 -3.20 5.50 9.45
N VAL A 136 -2.26 5.21 8.55
CA VAL A 136 -2.40 5.31 7.10
C VAL A 136 -2.31 3.90 6.52
N TRP A 137 -3.30 3.52 5.72
CA TRP A 137 -3.32 2.28 4.96
C TRP A 137 -2.88 2.55 3.52
N LEU A 138 -1.98 1.69 3.02
CA LEU A 138 -1.54 1.67 1.64
C LEU A 138 -1.63 0.23 1.13
N ASP A 139 -2.21 0.03 -0.04
CA ASP A 139 -2.05 -1.24 -0.73
C ASP A 139 -0.62 -1.39 -1.30
N GLY A 140 -0.21 -2.63 -1.61
CA GLY A 140 1.15 -2.92 -2.08
C GLY A 140 1.51 -2.23 -3.41
N SER A 141 0.52 -1.78 -4.18
CA SER A 141 0.72 -1.08 -5.46
C SER A 141 0.80 0.44 -5.29
N GLU A 142 0.08 1.00 -4.31
CA GLU A 142 0.05 2.43 -3.99
C GLU A 142 1.42 2.90 -3.51
N LEU A 143 2.07 2.16 -2.60
CA LEU A 143 3.42 2.51 -2.13
C LEU A 143 4.41 2.64 -3.30
N ASN A 144 4.41 1.66 -4.21
CA ASN A 144 5.27 1.69 -5.40
C ASN A 144 4.91 2.87 -6.33
N CYS A 145 3.61 3.17 -6.49
CA CYS A 145 3.12 4.33 -7.25
C CYS A 145 3.69 5.64 -6.71
N LEU A 146 3.58 5.85 -5.40
CA LEU A 146 4.06 7.06 -4.73
C LEU A 146 5.58 7.24 -4.87
N ILE A 147 6.35 6.16 -4.77
CA ILE A 147 7.81 6.21 -4.87
C ILE A 147 8.26 6.52 -6.30
N ALA A 148 7.73 5.81 -7.30
CA ALA A 148 8.18 5.92 -8.69
C ALA A 148 7.55 7.08 -9.47
N SER A 149 6.64 7.85 -8.87
CA SER A 149 5.98 8.96 -9.56
C SER A 149 6.94 10.11 -9.89
N PRO A 150 6.78 10.78 -11.05
CA PRO A 150 7.50 11.99 -11.40
C PRO A 150 7.31 13.11 -10.37
N GLY A 151 8.15 14.13 -10.43
CA GLY A 151 8.07 15.32 -9.58
C GLY A 151 9.26 15.48 -8.64
N LEU A 152 9.16 16.44 -7.72
CA LEU A 152 10.25 16.77 -6.81
C LEU A 152 10.68 15.53 -6.00
N ARG A 153 12.00 15.33 -5.94
CA ARG A 153 12.65 14.38 -5.03
C ARG A 153 13.47 15.22 -4.06
N PRO A 154 13.21 15.13 -2.74
CA PRO A 154 14.08 15.74 -1.75
C PRO A 154 15.50 15.19 -1.91
N VAL A 155 16.51 15.99 -1.63
CA VAL A 155 17.88 15.49 -1.53
C VAL A 155 18.00 14.78 -0.19
N SER A 156 18.59 13.58 -0.18
CA SER A 156 18.89 12.82 1.04
C SER A 156 19.96 13.48 1.91
#